data_AF-A0A7C3E8M8-F1
#
_entry.id   AF-A0A7C3E8M8-F1
#
_cell.length_a   1.000
_cell.length_b   1.000
_cell.length_c   1.000
_cell.angle_alpha   90.00
_cell.angle_beta   90.00
_cell.angle_gamma   90.00
#
_symmetry.space_group_name_H-M   'P 1'
#
loop_
_entity.id
_entity.type
_entity.pdbx_description
1 polymer ?
#
loop_
_entity_poly.entity_id
_entity_poly.type
_entity_poly.pdbx_seq_one_letter_code
_entity_poly.pdbx_strand_id
1 'polypeptide(L)'
;MKTTNIFTGKIILALAVITAIGFTSCSKLENQLPLQEQDNSKAIHIGEIGSDVTGVSLIAGQNIDAGNVSFEDIDTDGNGEKDALQVTYTTKDGWGLYDIHFWMGSSLSTLPTNKSGNPQIGLFPYKYTGLGGVTSYTFVIPFNVIGFNCDVVDNYYVAAHAVVKKMVNGSWVSETGWGDGMRLVQKGSWAMYFKLYITCDEEPPVVQTSTETAFAYGNSYAGCFLSYSEFISNPNRWGWTNGPLNEGDYTFPIYAGAGQCDLSKGTLVGQLSVSYHNGSAMVTYQMSGNNSQTGMPYVLDEIHLYVGSEVFPRNKQGDFTIAPGQ
;
A
#
# COMPACT_ATOMS: atom_id res chain seq x y z
N MET A 1 51.67 -29.25 -73.67
CA MET A 1 53.03 -29.83 -73.53
C MET A 1 53.95 -28.72 -73.04
N LYS A 2 54.53 -28.91 -71.84
CA LYS A 2 55.54 -28.12 -71.09
C LYS A 2 55.02 -27.63 -69.74
N THR A 3 55.75 -27.61 -68.61
CA THR A 3 56.79 -28.46 -68.00
C THR A 3 56.87 -27.97 -66.54
N THR A 4 57.08 -28.89 -65.59
CA THR A 4 57.87 -28.75 -64.34
C THR A 4 57.66 -27.60 -63.34
N ASN A 5 57.14 -27.97 -62.17
CA ASN A 5 57.72 -27.86 -60.80
C ASN A 5 58.92 -26.93 -60.55
N ILE A 6 58.85 -26.11 -59.49
CA ILE A 6 59.95 -25.93 -58.51
C ILE A 6 59.39 -25.85 -57.07
N PHE A 7 59.97 -26.70 -56.23
CA PHE A 7 59.88 -26.83 -54.77
C PHE A 7 60.70 -25.76 -54.04
N THR A 8 60.24 -25.32 -52.86
CA THR A 8 60.98 -25.17 -51.58
C THR A 8 60.02 -24.50 -50.58
N GLY A 9 59.59 -25.04 -49.44
CA GLY A 9 60.18 -26.03 -48.56
C GLY A 9 60.82 -25.35 -47.34
N LYS A 10 60.03 -24.97 -46.33
CA LYS A 10 60.45 -24.98 -44.92
C LYS A 10 59.27 -25.32 -43.99
N ILE A 11 59.45 -26.48 -43.37
CA ILE A 11 58.68 -27.13 -42.30
C ILE A 11 59.06 -26.49 -40.95
N ILE A 12 58.20 -26.69 -39.93
CA ILE A 12 58.37 -26.66 -38.45
C ILE A 12 57.21 -25.81 -37.87
N LEU A 13 56.29 -26.27 -36.99
CA LEU A 13 56.33 -27.27 -35.92
C LEU A 13 54.89 -27.77 -35.61
N ALA A 14 54.76 -29.04 -35.22
CA ALA A 14 53.57 -29.70 -34.63
C ALA A 14 53.30 -29.17 -33.19
N LEU A 15 52.24 -29.46 -32.40
CA LEU A 15 51.24 -30.52 -32.17
C LEU A 15 50.28 -29.87 -31.11
N ALA A 16 48.98 -30.11 -30.93
CA ALA A 16 48.36 -31.33 -30.39
C ALA A 16 46.86 -31.10 -30.05
N VAL A 17 46.04 -32.10 -30.42
CA VAL A 17 44.93 -32.75 -29.67
C VAL A 17 43.86 -31.88 -28.99
N ILE A 18 42.61 -31.97 -29.49
CA ILE A 18 41.40 -31.89 -28.66
C ILE A 18 40.52 -33.10 -28.98
N THR A 19 40.42 -34.00 -28.00
CA THR A 19 39.52 -35.15 -27.94
C THR A 19 38.13 -34.70 -27.47
N ALA A 20 37.10 -35.13 -28.19
CA ALA A 20 35.71 -35.04 -27.77
C ALA A 20 35.34 -36.24 -26.90
N ILE A 21 34.72 -35.99 -25.74
CA ILE A 21 33.85 -36.94 -25.04
C ILE A 21 32.68 -36.11 -24.49
N GLY A 22 31.47 -36.39 -24.96
CA GLY A 22 30.23 -35.85 -24.38
C GLY A 22 29.64 -36.81 -23.36
N PHE A 23 28.83 -36.29 -22.44
CA PHE A 23 27.72 -37.02 -21.84
C PHE A 23 26.63 -36.06 -21.31
N THR A 24 25.40 -36.47 -21.60
CA THR A 24 24.13 -36.33 -20.86
C THR A 24 23.34 -35.02 -20.88
N SER A 25 22.19 -35.15 -21.55
CA SER A 25 20.89 -34.50 -21.33
C SER A 25 20.57 -34.17 -19.86
N CYS A 26 20.13 -32.94 -19.64
CA CYS A 26 19.08 -32.61 -18.67
C CYS A 26 18.34 -31.38 -19.20
N SER A 27 17.06 -31.53 -19.52
CA SER A 27 16.18 -30.41 -19.89
C SER A 27 16.03 -29.48 -18.69
N LYS A 28 16.62 -28.28 -18.76
CA LYS A 28 16.39 -27.27 -17.75
C LYS A 28 15.02 -26.65 -17.98
N LEU A 29 14.07 -27.07 -17.15
CA LEU A 29 12.82 -26.38 -16.91
C LEU A 29 13.17 -25.05 -16.22
N GLU A 30 13.30 -23.97 -16.98
CA GLU A 30 13.21 -22.63 -16.40
C GLU A 30 11.77 -22.18 -16.54
N ASN A 31 11.03 -22.32 -15.43
CA ASN A 31 9.99 -21.36 -15.09
C ASN A 31 10.69 -19.99 -14.99
N GLN A 32 10.83 -19.30 -16.13
CA GLN A 32 10.91 -17.86 -16.09
C GLN A 32 9.49 -17.38 -15.86
N LEU A 33 9.19 -17.10 -14.60
CA LEU A 33 8.23 -16.04 -14.28
C LEU A 33 8.56 -14.86 -15.21
N PRO A 34 7.58 -14.27 -15.91
CA PRO A 34 7.88 -13.11 -16.73
C PRO A 34 8.54 -12.07 -15.82
N LEU A 35 9.73 -11.63 -16.22
CA LEU A 35 10.35 -10.42 -15.69
C LEU A 35 9.26 -9.34 -15.76
N GLN A 36 8.70 -8.95 -14.62
CA GLN A 36 8.00 -7.68 -14.53
C GLN A 36 9.01 -6.64 -14.99
N GLU A 37 8.74 -5.96 -16.10
CA GLU A 37 9.37 -4.67 -16.34
C GLU A 37 9.15 -3.85 -15.07
N GLN A 38 10.22 -3.51 -14.35
CA GLN A 38 10.16 -2.52 -13.30
C GLN A 38 9.82 -1.19 -13.97
N ASP A 39 8.53 -0.89 -13.98
CA ASP A 39 8.00 0.40 -14.34
C ASP A 39 8.41 1.40 -13.27
N ASN A 40 9.54 2.08 -13.51
CA ASN A 40 10.07 3.13 -12.63
C ASN A 40 9.35 4.47 -12.84
N SER A 41 8.12 4.49 -13.36
CA SER A 41 7.36 5.72 -13.49
C SER A 41 6.98 6.27 -12.13
N LYS A 42 7.14 7.58 -11.97
CA LYS A 42 6.68 8.28 -10.78
C LYS A 42 5.16 8.10 -10.70
N ALA A 43 4.70 7.51 -9.60
CA ALA A 43 3.30 7.30 -9.31
C ALA A 43 2.82 8.41 -8.37
N ILE A 44 1.70 9.04 -8.73
CA ILE A 44 0.99 10.01 -7.91
C ILE A 44 -0.34 9.38 -7.53
N HIS A 45 -0.69 9.43 -6.25
CA HIS A 45 -1.93 8.88 -5.72
C HIS A 45 -2.83 10.01 -5.28
N ILE A 46 -4.11 9.95 -5.66
CA ILE A 46 -5.15 10.90 -5.24
C ILE A 46 -6.28 10.09 -4.59
N GLY A 47 -6.71 10.55 -3.42
CA GLY A 47 -7.65 9.89 -2.50
C GLY A 47 -7.00 9.53 -1.15
N GLU A 48 -7.73 8.83 -0.27
CA GLU A 48 -7.28 8.52 1.10
C GLU A 48 -6.06 7.58 1.24
N ILE A 49 -5.69 6.80 0.21
CA ILE A 49 -4.51 5.91 0.30
C ILE A 49 -3.23 6.66 -0.12
N GLY A 50 -2.46 7.15 0.87
CA GLY A 50 -1.06 7.58 0.69
C GLY A 50 -0.84 9.07 0.40
N SER A 51 -1.56 9.96 1.10
CA SER A 51 -1.69 11.41 0.85
C SER A 51 -0.43 12.29 0.91
N ASP A 52 0.78 11.74 0.83
CA ASP A 52 2.01 12.55 0.97
C ASP A 52 2.51 13.17 -0.35
N VAL A 53 2.04 12.73 -1.52
CA VAL A 53 2.47 13.28 -2.81
C VAL A 53 1.29 13.51 -3.75
N THR A 54 0.71 14.71 -3.68
CA THR A 54 -0.35 15.18 -4.58
C THR A 54 0.19 15.83 -5.86
N GLY A 55 1.47 15.67 -6.20
CA GLY A 55 2.05 16.34 -7.36
C GLY A 55 3.50 16.01 -7.71
N VAL A 56 3.97 16.55 -8.83
CA VAL A 56 5.35 16.41 -9.31
C VAL A 56 6.02 17.77 -9.46
N SER A 57 7.35 17.85 -9.35
CA SER A 57 8.10 19.06 -9.68
C SER A 57 7.90 19.43 -11.15
N LEU A 58 7.86 20.73 -11.44
CA LEU A 58 7.87 21.27 -12.79
C LEU A 58 9.32 21.55 -13.18
N ILE A 59 9.92 20.68 -13.99
CA ILE A 59 11.31 20.79 -14.41
C ILE A 59 11.38 21.59 -15.70
N ALA A 60 11.90 22.82 -15.63
CA ALA A 60 12.22 23.67 -16.76
C ALA A 60 13.64 23.41 -17.28
N GLY A 61 13.87 23.62 -18.58
CA GLY A 61 15.22 23.56 -19.16
C GLY A 61 15.97 22.24 -18.92
N GLN A 62 15.25 21.12 -18.76
CA GLN A 62 15.74 19.77 -18.43
C GLN A 62 16.25 19.54 -16.99
N ASN A 63 16.61 20.57 -16.23
CA ASN A 63 17.23 20.38 -14.91
C ASN A 63 16.97 21.52 -13.89
N ILE A 64 16.05 22.43 -14.19
CA ILE A 64 15.70 23.56 -13.32
C ILE A 64 14.37 23.26 -12.65
N ASP A 65 14.35 23.14 -11.33
CA ASP A 65 13.10 23.09 -10.59
C ASP A 65 12.42 24.48 -10.61
N ALA A 66 11.41 24.63 -11.44
CA ALA A 66 10.68 25.88 -11.64
C ALA A 66 9.37 25.94 -10.85
N GLY A 67 9.00 24.87 -10.13
CA GLY A 67 7.71 24.79 -9.45
C GLY A 67 7.16 23.37 -9.30
N ASN A 68 5.84 23.23 -9.29
CA ASN A 68 5.15 21.94 -9.20
C ASN A 68 3.86 21.92 -10.02
N VAL A 69 3.43 20.72 -10.38
CA VAL A 69 2.09 20.40 -10.89
C VAL A 69 1.43 19.50 -9.86
N SER A 70 0.34 19.95 -9.26
CA SER A 70 -0.42 19.21 -8.24
C SER A 70 -1.83 18.88 -8.71
N PHE A 71 -2.40 17.88 -8.05
CA PHE A 71 -3.65 17.25 -8.37
C PHE A 71 -4.48 17.05 -7.11
N GLU A 72 -5.78 17.27 -7.22
CA GLU A 72 -6.74 17.10 -6.14
C GLU A 72 -8.06 16.64 -6.76
N ASP A 73 -8.71 15.67 -6.15
CA ASP A 73 -10.08 15.31 -6.46
C ASP A 73 -11.04 16.23 -5.69
N ILE A 74 -11.97 16.82 -6.42
CA ILE A 74 -12.90 17.82 -5.90
C ILE A 74 -14.33 17.40 -6.17
N ASP A 75 -15.20 17.85 -5.27
CA ASP A 75 -16.66 17.81 -5.42
C ASP A 75 -17.10 19.17 -5.99
N THR A 76 -17.55 19.20 -7.26
CA THR A 76 -17.91 20.43 -7.95
C THR A 76 -19.37 20.84 -7.78
N ASP A 77 -20.25 19.95 -7.30
CA ASP A 77 -21.68 20.20 -7.15
C ASP A 77 -22.16 20.25 -5.69
N GLY A 78 -21.28 19.90 -4.74
CA GLY A 78 -21.51 19.95 -3.30
C GLY A 78 -22.34 18.78 -2.77
N ASN A 79 -22.41 17.66 -3.50
CA ASN A 79 -23.19 16.50 -3.12
C ASN A 79 -22.47 15.53 -2.15
N GLY A 80 -21.18 15.78 -1.86
CA GLY A 80 -20.33 14.96 -1.00
C GLY A 80 -19.53 13.88 -1.73
N GLU A 81 -19.69 13.74 -3.05
CA GLU A 81 -18.97 12.82 -3.92
C GLU A 81 -18.01 13.59 -4.83
N LYS A 82 -16.77 13.09 -4.97
CA LYS A 82 -15.77 13.69 -5.86
C LYS A 82 -16.12 13.39 -7.32
N ASP A 83 -16.22 14.41 -8.15
CA ASP A 83 -16.70 14.29 -9.53
C ASP A 83 -15.73 14.89 -10.58
N ALA A 84 -14.63 15.50 -10.12
CA ALA A 84 -13.64 16.08 -11.00
C ALA A 84 -12.21 16.08 -10.44
N LEU A 85 -11.24 16.13 -11.36
CA LEU A 85 -9.82 16.33 -11.08
C LEU A 85 -9.47 17.81 -11.23
N GLN A 86 -9.05 18.45 -10.13
CA GLN A 86 -8.40 19.75 -10.14
C GLN A 86 -6.91 19.61 -10.42
N VAL A 87 -6.40 20.35 -11.40
CA VAL A 87 -4.98 20.38 -11.77
C VAL A 87 -4.44 21.79 -11.57
N THR A 88 -3.37 21.93 -10.79
CA THR A 88 -2.75 23.22 -10.47
C THR A 88 -1.28 23.24 -10.84
N TYR A 89 -0.89 24.21 -11.67
CA TYR A 89 0.50 24.55 -11.92
C TYR A 89 0.89 25.70 -10.99
N THR A 90 2.01 25.57 -10.28
CA THR A 90 2.56 26.63 -9.43
C THR A 90 4.04 26.79 -9.75
N THR A 91 4.49 28.02 -9.98
CA THR A 91 5.91 28.34 -10.17
C THR A 91 6.53 28.97 -8.94
N LYS A 92 7.85 28.82 -8.81
CA LYS A 92 8.64 29.38 -7.72
C LYS A 92 9.87 30.13 -8.23
N ASP A 93 10.60 30.73 -7.30
CA ASP A 93 11.89 31.40 -7.55
C ASP A 93 11.85 32.45 -8.66
N GLY A 94 10.73 33.17 -8.81
CA GLY A 94 10.56 34.24 -9.79
C GLY A 94 10.29 33.77 -11.22
N TRP A 95 10.08 32.48 -11.46
CA TRP A 95 9.51 31.98 -12.71
C TRP A 95 8.02 32.35 -12.79
N GLY A 96 7.57 32.80 -13.96
CA GLY A 96 6.15 33.00 -14.28
C GLY A 96 5.69 32.07 -15.40
N LEU A 97 4.46 31.59 -15.32
CA LEU A 97 3.79 30.76 -16.33
C LEU A 97 3.27 31.63 -17.48
N TYR A 98 3.57 31.22 -18.70
CA TYR A 98 3.08 31.89 -19.92
C TYR A 98 2.12 31.00 -20.69
N ASP A 99 2.45 29.72 -20.86
CA ASP A 99 1.58 28.75 -21.54
C ASP A 99 1.60 27.43 -20.76
N ILE A 100 0.47 26.71 -20.77
CA ILE A 100 0.39 25.32 -20.29
C ILE A 100 -0.28 24.43 -21.33
N HIS A 101 0.14 23.18 -21.37
CA HIS A 101 -0.45 22.13 -22.19
C HIS A 101 -0.45 20.84 -21.37
N PHE A 102 -1.61 20.22 -21.22
CA PHE A 102 -1.80 19.06 -20.39
C PHE A 102 -2.56 17.98 -21.16
N TRP A 103 -2.03 16.77 -21.10
CA TRP A 103 -2.67 15.58 -21.63
C TRP A 103 -2.74 14.51 -20.55
N MET A 104 -3.84 13.79 -20.55
CA MET A 104 -4.13 12.64 -19.70
C MET A 104 -4.81 11.57 -20.55
N GLY A 105 -4.47 10.30 -20.32
CA GLY A 105 -5.17 9.17 -20.94
C GLY A 105 -4.86 7.84 -20.26
N SER A 106 -5.76 6.87 -20.39
CA SER A 106 -5.61 5.51 -19.83
C SER A 106 -4.52 4.68 -20.50
N SER A 107 -3.98 5.14 -21.63
CA SER A 107 -2.87 4.51 -22.34
C SER A 107 -2.01 5.54 -23.06
N LEU A 108 -0.68 5.40 -22.97
CA LEU A 108 0.28 6.19 -23.76
C LEU A 108 0.05 6.11 -25.27
N SER A 109 -0.61 5.06 -25.76
CA SER A 109 -0.97 4.94 -27.18
C SER A 109 -1.93 6.04 -27.66
N THR A 110 -2.68 6.66 -26.74
CA THR A 110 -3.61 7.76 -27.04
C THR A 110 -2.95 9.14 -26.96
N LEU A 111 -1.67 9.22 -26.57
CA LEU A 111 -0.90 10.46 -26.56
C LEU A 111 -0.68 10.95 -28.01
N PRO A 112 -1.04 12.20 -28.34
CA PRO A 112 -0.74 12.76 -29.65
C PRO A 112 0.78 12.84 -29.87
N THR A 113 1.31 12.04 -30.79
CA THR A 113 2.75 11.98 -31.10
C THR A 113 3.00 12.01 -32.60
N ASN A 114 4.19 12.46 -32.99
CA ASN A 114 4.66 12.32 -34.37
C ASN A 114 5.15 10.88 -34.65
N LYS A 115 5.53 10.57 -35.89
CA LYS A 115 6.03 9.24 -36.28
C LYS A 115 7.24 8.73 -35.48
N SER A 116 7.96 9.62 -34.81
CA SER A 116 9.12 9.31 -33.97
C SER A 116 8.77 9.25 -32.48
N GLY A 117 7.49 9.30 -32.11
CA GLY A 117 7.01 9.24 -30.73
C GLY A 117 7.14 10.55 -29.94
N ASN A 118 7.62 11.64 -30.56
CA ASN A 118 7.70 12.92 -29.85
C ASN A 118 6.30 13.50 -29.68
N PRO A 119 5.93 14.00 -28.50
CA PRO A 119 4.60 14.55 -28.26
C PRO A 119 4.34 15.79 -29.12
N GLN A 120 3.15 15.86 -29.68
CA GLN A 120 2.64 17.01 -30.40
C GLN A 120 1.86 17.90 -29.43
N ILE A 121 2.60 18.67 -28.63
CA ILE A 121 2.10 19.49 -27.51
C ILE A 121 0.89 20.35 -27.89
N GLY A 122 0.89 20.94 -29.10
CA GLY A 122 -0.22 21.78 -29.57
C GLY A 122 -1.57 21.04 -29.75
N LEU A 123 -1.54 19.70 -29.78
CA LEU A 123 -2.74 18.83 -29.86
C LEU A 123 -3.24 18.38 -28.48
N PHE A 124 -2.59 18.78 -27.39
CA PHE A 124 -3.06 18.42 -26.06
C PHE A 124 -4.43 19.05 -25.79
N PRO A 125 -5.38 18.28 -25.20
CA PRO A 125 -6.77 18.69 -25.06
C PRO A 125 -6.95 19.85 -24.10
N TYR A 126 -6.14 19.92 -23.03
CA TYR A 126 -6.20 20.99 -22.05
C TYR A 126 -5.01 21.93 -22.26
N LYS A 127 -5.25 23.17 -22.64
CA LYS A 127 -4.19 24.15 -22.90
C LYS A 127 -4.65 25.57 -22.70
N TYR A 128 -3.73 26.40 -22.24
CA TYR A 128 -3.93 27.84 -22.08
C TYR A 128 -2.66 28.55 -22.49
N THR A 129 -2.82 29.63 -23.25
CA THR A 129 -1.70 30.43 -23.77
C THR A 129 -1.86 31.88 -23.36
N GLY A 130 -0.76 32.60 -23.19
CA GLY A 130 -0.81 34.03 -22.86
C GLY A 130 -1.21 34.33 -21.42
N LEU A 131 -0.84 33.46 -20.48
CA LEU A 131 -1.06 33.63 -19.04
C LEU A 131 -0.29 34.82 -18.44
N GLY A 132 0.60 35.47 -19.19
CA GLY A 132 1.18 36.75 -18.80
C GLY A 132 2.17 36.70 -17.63
N GLY A 133 2.66 35.52 -17.26
CA GLY A 133 3.64 35.36 -16.19
C GLY A 133 3.04 35.17 -14.79
N VAL A 134 1.79 34.73 -14.67
CA VAL A 134 1.19 34.32 -13.38
C VAL A 134 2.02 33.24 -12.69
N THR A 135 1.96 33.18 -11.37
CA THR A 135 2.70 32.16 -10.60
C THR A 135 1.88 30.93 -10.29
N SER A 136 0.57 30.93 -10.57
CA SER A 136 -0.28 29.77 -10.44
C SER A 136 -1.39 29.78 -11.48
N TYR A 137 -1.78 28.60 -11.94
CA TYR A 137 -2.91 28.41 -12.84
C TYR A 137 -3.58 27.07 -12.57
N THR A 138 -4.90 27.09 -12.40
CA THR A 138 -5.71 25.92 -12.07
C THR A 138 -6.80 25.71 -13.11
N PHE A 139 -7.06 24.45 -13.45
CA PHE A 139 -8.21 24.03 -14.25
C PHE A 139 -8.75 22.70 -13.75
N VAL A 140 -9.98 22.39 -14.15
CA VAL A 140 -10.72 21.21 -13.69
C VAL A 140 -11.04 20.30 -14.87
N ILE A 141 -10.88 19.00 -14.66
CA ILE A 141 -11.23 17.93 -15.61
C ILE A 141 -12.33 17.07 -14.97
N PRO A 142 -13.58 17.13 -15.48
CA PRO A 142 -14.65 16.25 -15.00
C PRO A 142 -14.30 14.77 -15.20
N PHE A 143 -14.58 13.91 -14.22
CA PHE A 143 -14.25 12.48 -14.28
C PHE A 143 -14.95 11.74 -15.41
N ASN A 144 -16.18 12.12 -15.73
CA ASN A 144 -16.92 11.57 -16.87
C ASN A 144 -16.23 11.80 -18.22
N VAL A 145 -15.42 12.86 -18.37
CA VAL A 145 -14.68 13.16 -19.62
C VAL A 145 -13.50 12.22 -19.80
N ILE A 146 -12.86 11.79 -18.70
CA ILE A 146 -11.73 10.85 -18.74
C ILE A 146 -12.17 9.38 -18.61
N GLY A 147 -13.48 9.15 -18.48
CA GLY A 147 -14.06 7.81 -18.33
C GLY A 147 -13.78 7.18 -16.97
N PHE A 148 -13.43 7.99 -15.97
CA PHE A 148 -13.25 7.50 -14.60
C PHE A 148 -14.62 7.24 -13.97
N ASN A 149 -14.78 6.06 -13.39
CA ASN A 149 -15.93 5.65 -12.60
C ASN A 149 -15.47 5.03 -11.28
N CYS A 150 -16.25 5.28 -10.23
CA CYS A 150 -15.85 5.05 -8.85
C CYS A 150 -15.95 3.58 -8.39
N ASP A 151 -15.56 2.64 -9.25
CA ASP A 151 -15.71 1.20 -9.01
C ASP A 151 -14.36 0.47 -8.89
N VAL A 152 -13.27 1.09 -9.36
CA VAL A 152 -11.92 0.51 -9.42
C VAL A 152 -10.83 1.58 -9.28
N VAL A 153 -9.67 1.19 -8.76
CA VAL A 153 -8.46 2.01 -8.86
C VAL A 153 -8.03 2.08 -10.32
N ASP A 154 -8.15 3.26 -10.92
CA ASP A 154 -7.72 3.50 -12.28
C ASP A 154 -6.36 4.22 -12.31
N ASN A 155 -5.58 3.89 -13.33
CA ASN A 155 -4.31 4.54 -13.60
C ASN A 155 -4.37 5.28 -14.94
N TYR A 156 -3.84 6.50 -14.93
CA TYR A 156 -3.76 7.39 -16.06
C TYR A 156 -2.31 7.79 -16.30
N TYR A 157 -1.95 7.93 -17.56
CA TYR A 157 -0.70 8.54 -17.98
C TYR A 157 -0.90 10.03 -18.16
N VAL A 158 0.01 10.84 -17.62
CA VAL A 158 -0.07 12.30 -17.66
C VAL A 158 1.18 12.88 -18.30
N ALA A 159 0.99 13.83 -19.21
CA ALA A 159 2.04 14.64 -19.81
C ALA A 159 1.71 16.12 -19.56
N ALA A 160 2.40 16.73 -18.61
CA ALA A 160 2.18 18.11 -18.17
C ALA A 160 3.31 19.00 -18.69
N HIS A 161 3.01 19.93 -19.58
CA HIS A 161 3.98 20.84 -20.20
C HIS A 161 3.68 22.30 -19.88
N ALA A 162 4.72 23.10 -19.69
CA ALA A 162 4.61 24.54 -19.48
C ALA A 162 5.68 25.34 -20.25
N VAL A 163 5.37 26.60 -20.54
CA VAL A 163 6.35 27.62 -20.93
C VAL A 163 6.49 28.59 -19.77
N VAL A 164 7.71 28.73 -19.26
CA VAL A 164 8.02 29.60 -18.13
C VAL A 164 9.03 30.67 -18.52
N LYS A 165 8.91 31.86 -17.94
CA LYS A 165 9.90 32.93 -18.12
C LYS A 165 10.29 33.56 -16.80
N LYS A 166 11.53 33.99 -16.70
CA LYS A 166 12.09 34.67 -15.52
C LYS A 166 12.98 35.82 -15.97
N MET A 167 12.95 36.93 -15.23
CA MET A 167 13.84 38.06 -15.47
C MET A 167 15.18 37.82 -14.76
N VAL A 168 16.27 37.83 -15.52
CA VAL A 168 17.64 37.63 -15.03
C VAL A 168 18.49 38.78 -15.57
N ASN A 169 19.06 39.60 -14.68
CA ASN A 169 19.93 40.73 -15.03
C ASN A 169 19.31 41.68 -16.08
N GLY A 170 18.01 42.00 -15.96
CA GLY A 170 17.32 42.90 -16.88
C GLY A 170 16.85 42.26 -18.20
N SER A 171 17.11 40.97 -18.41
CA SER A 171 16.69 40.23 -19.61
C SER A 171 15.75 39.09 -19.27
N TRP A 172 14.75 38.86 -20.11
CA TRP A 172 13.86 37.71 -19.97
C TRP A 172 14.53 36.44 -20.48
N VAL A 173 14.60 35.43 -19.63
CA VAL A 173 14.97 34.05 -19.97
C VAL A 173 13.68 33.24 -20.11
N SER A 174 13.58 32.44 -21.17
CA SER A 174 12.41 31.60 -21.47
C SER A 174 12.83 30.15 -21.53
N GLU A 175 12.08 29.28 -20.86
CA GLU A 175 12.29 27.84 -20.85
C GLU A 175 10.98 27.09 -21.12
N THR A 176 11.12 25.85 -21.60
CA THR A 176 10.02 24.87 -21.58
C THR A 176 10.17 23.97 -20.37
N GLY A 177 9.06 23.50 -19.83
CA GLY A 177 9.01 22.68 -18.63
C GLY A 177 8.11 21.48 -18.78
N TRP A 178 8.44 20.41 -18.06
CA TRP A 178 7.63 19.21 -17.95
C TRP A 178 7.43 18.81 -16.49
N GLY A 179 6.27 18.26 -16.16
CA GLY A 179 6.09 17.54 -14.91
C GLY A 179 7.09 16.39 -14.82
N ASP A 180 7.82 16.33 -13.71
CA ASP A 180 8.88 15.36 -13.45
C ASP A 180 8.36 13.92 -13.54
N GLY A 181 9.08 13.07 -14.26
CA GLY A 181 8.67 11.70 -14.53
C GLY A 181 9.62 10.97 -15.48
N MET A 182 9.11 9.92 -16.12
CA MET A 182 9.87 9.16 -17.12
C MET A 182 9.87 9.86 -18.47
N ARG A 183 10.99 9.80 -19.16
CA ARG A 183 11.11 10.34 -20.52
C ARG A 183 10.28 9.52 -21.52
N LEU A 184 9.50 10.20 -22.36
CA LEU A 184 8.63 9.57 -23.37
C LEU A 184 9.40 8.85 -24.49
N VAL A 185 10.55 9.39 -24.89
CA VAL A 185 11.37 8.83 -25.98
C VAL A 185 12.84 8.82 -25.60
N GLN A 186 13.60 7.83 -26.09
CA GLN A 186 15.04 7.74 -25.81
C GLN A 186 15.86 8.82 -26.54
N LYS A 187 15.40 9.28 -27.71
CA LYS A 187 16.10 10.26 -28.55
C LYS A 187 15.11 11.30 -29.08
N GLY A 188 15.54 12.57 -29.10
CA GLY A 188 14.71 13.69 -29.52
C GLY A 188 14.23 14.49 -28.32
N SER A 189 12.92 14.69 -28.21
CA SER A 189 12.30 15.43 -27.11
C SER A 189 12.72 14.90 -25.75
N TRP A 190 12.85 15.80 -24.77
CA TRP A 190 13.06 15.46 -23.37
C TRP A 190 11.74 15.40 -22.59
N ALA A 191 10.61 15.42 -23.29
CA ALA A 191 9.29 15.35 -22.70
C ALA A 191 9.15 14.14 -21.76
N MET A 192 8.49 14.40 -20.63
CA MET A 192 8.29 13.44 -19.56
C MET A 192 6.81 13.12 -19.39
N TYR A 193 6.54 11.95 -18.81
CA TYR A 193 5.23 11.52 -18.36
C TYR A 193 5.35 10.84 -16.99
N PHE A 194 4.24 10.80 -16.27
CA PHE A 194 4.13 10.08 -15.01
C PHE A 194 2.76 9.41 -14.92
N LYS A 195 2.59 8.55 -13.92
CA LYS A 195 1.32 7.87 -13.66
C LYS A 195 0.55 8.58 -12.58
N LEU A 196 -0.75 8.73 -12.80
CA LEU A 196 -1.72 9.21 -11.83
C LEU A 196 -2.69 8.10 -11.50
N TYR A 197 -2.77 7.74 -10.23
CA TYR A 197 -3.74 6.79 -9.70
C TYR A 197 -4.83 7.60 -9.02
N ILE A 198 -6.06 7.45 -9.50
CA ILE A 198 -7.24 8.08 -8.90
C ILE A 198 -7.98 6.97 -8.18
N THR A 199 -8.15 7.12 -6.87
CA THR A 199 -8.94 6.21 -6.04
C THR A 199 -10.15 6.94 -5.52
N CYS A 200 -11.24 6.22 -5.28
CA CYS A 200 -12.32 6.79 -4.51
C CYS A 200 -11.92 6.86 -3.04
N ASP A 201 -12.30 7.96 -2.40
CA ASP A 201 -12.46 8.01 -0.97
C ASP A 201 -13.56 6.99 -0.61
N GLU A 202 -13.20 5.72 -0.40
CA GLU A 202 -14.02 4.92 0.49
C GLU A 202 -13.86 5.59 1.85
N GLU A 203 -14.89 6.27 2.33
CA GLU A 203 -14.99 6.61 3.74
C GLU A 203 -14.66 5.31 4.48
N PRO A 204 -13.54 5.26 5.23
CA PRO A 204 -13.05 4.02 5.78
C PRO A 204 -14.22 3.48 6.60
N PRO A 205 -14.70 2.25 6.33
CA PRO A 205 -15.93 1.76 6.93
C PRO A 205 -15.80 2.02 8.41
N VAL A 206 -16.69 2.89 8.94
CA VAL A 206 -16.60 3.46 10.28
C VAL A 206 -16.06 2.37 11.19
N VAL A 207 -14.80 2.47 11.63
CA VAL A 207 -14.16 1.41 12.41
C VAL A 207 -14.85 1.43 13.76
N GLN A 208 -15.99 0.74 13.84
CA GLN A 208 -16.68 0.44 15.07
C GLN A 208 -15.75 -0.53 15.79
N THR A 209 -14.85 0.01 16.62
CA THR A 209 -14.15 -0.81 17.59
C THR A 209 -15.22 -1.36 18.52
N SER A 210 -15.71 -2.56 18.25
CA SER A 210 -16.62 -3.26 19.15
C SER A 210 -15.77 -3.97 20.19
N THR A 211 -15.87 -3.55 21.45
CA THR A 211 -15.32 -4.32 22.57
C THR A 211 -16.16 -5.57 22.78
N GLU A 212 -15.51 -6.72 22.93
CA GLU A 212 -16.15 -7.99 23.25
C GLU A 212 -15.51 -8.58 24.51
N THR A 213 -16.29 -9.32 25.29
CA THR A 213 -15.79 -10.07 26.45
C THR A 213 -15.10 -11.35 25.99
N ALA A 214 -13.98 -11.69 26.59
CA ALA A 214 -13.27 -12.93 26.32
C ALA A 214 -12.85 -13.66 27.61
N PHE A 215 -12.82 -15.00 27.56
CA PHE A 215 -12.34 -15.84 28.65
C PHE A 215 -11.39 -16.93 28.13
N ALA A 216 -10.42 -17.31 28.96
CA ALA A 216 -9.57 -18.46 28.68
C ALA A 216 -10.32 -19.77 29.00
N TYR A 217 -10.29 -20.73 28.07
CA TYR A 217 -10.97 -22.02 28.20
C TYR A 217 -9.97 -23.15 28.46
N GLY A 218 -9.99 -23.70 29.67
CA GLY A 218 -9.08 -24.74 30.14
C GLY A 218 -9.43 -26.18 29.76
N ASN A 219 -10.31 -26.40 28.77
CA ASN A 219 -10.75 -27.74 28.34
C ASN A 219 -11.26 -28.59 29.53
N SER A 220 -10.59 -29.68 29.89
CA SER A 220 -10.97 -30.53 31.03
C SER A 220 -10.92 -29.83 32.38
N TYR A 221 -10.24 -28.68 32.47
CA TYR A 221 -10.17 -27.85 33.69
C TYR A 221 -11.26 -26.78 33.74
N ALA A 222 -12.04 -26.62 32.65
CA ALA A 222 -12.99 -25.53 32.54
C ALA A 222 -14.31 -25.85 33.26
N GLY A 223 -14.70 -25.00 34.20
CA GLY A 223 -16.06 -24.97 34.78
C GLY A 223 -16.84 -23.78 34.23
N CYS A 224 -17.96 -24.02 33.53
CA CYS A 224 -18.82 -22.94 33.04
C CYS A 224 -19.51 -22.21 34.20
N PHE A 225 -19.45 -20.88 34.22
CA PHE A 225 -20.08 -20.07 35.29
C PHE A 225 -21.58 -20.32 35.47
N LEU A 226 -22.29 -20.64 34.38
CA LEU A 226 -23.73 -20.94 34.43
C LEU A 226 -24.05 -22.18 35.28
N SER A 227 -23.09 -23.09 35.48
CA SER A 227 -23.24 -24.25 36.37
C SER A 227 -23.15 -23.90 37.86
N TYR A 228 -22.83 -22.65 38.20
CA TYR A 228 -22.65 -22.15 39.57
C TYR A 228 -23.65 -21.05 39.94
N SER A 229 -24.70 -20.88 39.13
CA SER A 229 -25.69 -19.80 39.25
C SER A 229 -26.33 -19.66 40.64
N GLU A 230 -26.45 -20.75 41.40
CA GLU A 230 -27.04 -20.74 42.74
C GLU A 230 -26.14 -20.10 43.81
N PHE A 231 -24.84 -19.96 43.55
CA PHE A 231 -23.85 -19.54 44.54
C PHE A 231 -23.10 -18.26 44.16
N ILE A 232 -23.36 -17.70 42.97
CA ILE A 232 -22.68 -16.49 42.47
C ILE A 232 -23.68 -15.35 42.29
N SER A 233 -23.24 -14.14 42.65
CA SER A 233 -24.04 -12.91 42.60
C SER A 233 -24.44 -12.45 41.19
N ASN A 234 -23.88 -13.02 40.12
CA ASN A 234 -24.25 -12.75 38.73
C ASN A 234 -24.39 -14.06 37.92
N PRO A 235 -25.53 -14.76 38.05
CA PRO A 235 -25.68 -16.12 37.52
C PRO A 235 -25.75 -16.24 35.99
N ASN A 236 -25.96 -15.13 35.28
CA ASN A 236 -26.26 -15.14 33.84
C ASN A 236 -25.03 -14.85 32.96
N ARG A 237 -23.88 -14.54 33.56
CA ARG A 237 -22.67 -14.23 32.80
C ARG A 237 -21.99 -15.53 32.36
N TRP A 238 -21.68 -15.61 31.08
CA TRP A 238 -20.92 -16.70 30.51
C TRP A 238 -19.42 -16.52 30.79
N GLY A 239 -18.66 -17.61 30.73
CA GLY A 239 -17.23 -17.64 31.00
C GLY A 239 -16.84 -18.92 31.75
N TRP A 240 -15.54 -19.07 32.00
CA TRP A 240 -14.99 -20.28 32.63
C TRP A 240 -14.09 -19.95 33.81
N THR A 241 -14.16 -20.78 34.84
CA THR A 241 -13.08 -20.95 35.81
C THR A 241 -12.18 -22.08 35.32
N ASN A 242 -10.88 -22.00 35.60
CA ASN A 242 -9.90 -23.01 35.16
C ASN A 242 -9.19 -23.57 36.38
N GLY A 243 -9.57 -24.78 36.80
CA GLY A 243 -8.96 -25.45 37.94
C GLY A 243 -9.89 -26.44 38.65
N PRO A 244 -9.45 -26.98 39.81
CA PRO A 244 -8.17 -26.71 40.47
C PRO A 244 -6.97 -27.16 39.62
N LEU A 245 -5.85 -26.43 39.72
CA LEU A 245 -4.61 -26.73 39.02
C LEU A 245 -3.55 -27.20 40.02
N ASN A 246 -2.78 -28.22 39.65
CA ASN A 246 -1.55 -28.59 40.36
C ASN A 246 -0.39 -27.72 39.85
N GLU A 247 0.77 -27.79 40.51
CA GLU A 247 1.97 -27.17 39.94
C GLU A 247 2.29 -27.76 38.55
N GLY A 248 2.67 -26.88 37.62
CA GLY A 248 2.86 -27.20 36.21
C GLY A 248 2.67 -25.99 35.30
N ASP A 249 2.88 -26.24 34.01
CA ASP A 249 2.68 -25.25 32.94
C ASP A 249 1.44 -25.60 32.13
N TYR A 250 0.58 -24.60 31.90
CA TYR A 250 -0.70 -24.74 31.24
C TYR A 250 -0.88 -23.70 30.14
N THR A 251 -1.66 -24.08 29.14
CA THR A 251 -1.97 -23.21 28.01
C THR A 251 -3.45 -23.33 27.68
N PHE A 252 -4.16 -22.20 27.74
CA PHE A 252 -5.60 -22.14 27.55
C PHE A 252 -5.94 -21.18 26.38
N PRO A 253 -6.64 -21.62 25.34
CA PRO A 253 -7.13 -20.72 24.30
C PRO A 253 -8.09 -19.67 24.87
N ILE A 254 -8.01 -18.44 24.38
CA ILE A 254 -8.89 -17.33 24.76
C ILE A 254 -9.98 -17.18 23.70
N TYR A 255 -11.24 -17.31 24.11
CA TYR A 255 -12.40 -17.15 23.23
C TYR A 255 -13.18 -15.88 23.57
N ALA A 256 -13.40 -15.03 22.58
CA ALA A 256 -14.28 -13.87 22.64
C ALA A 256 -15.71 -14.26 22.21
N GLY A 257 -16.72 -13.71 22.89
CA GLY A 257 -18.13 -13.87 22.49
C GLY A 257 -18.70 -15.29 22.61
N ALA A 258 -18.10 -16.17 23.42
CA ALA A 258 -18.55 -17.56 23.61
C ALA A 258 -19.76 -17.66 24.57
N GLY A 259 -20.83 -16.95 24.20
CA GLY A 259 -22.06 -16.85 24.97
C GLY A 259 -22.61 -18.22 25.39
N GLN A 260 -23.08 -18.31 26.62
CA GLN A 260 -23.57 -19.55 27.24
C GLN A 260 -22.51 -20.66 27.37
N CYS A 261 -21.22 -20.30 27.38
CA CYS A 261 -20.09 -21.25 27.39
C CYS A 261 -20.04 -22.16 26.16
N ASP A 262 -20.65 -21.72 25.04
CA ASP A 262 -20.67 -22.45 23.78
C ASP A 262 -19.53 -21.97 22.89
N LEU A 263 -18.50 -22.82 22.74
CA LEU A 263 -17.33 -22.51 21.93
C LEU A 263 -17.65 -22.34 20.44
N SER A 264 -18.75 -22.93 19.94
CA SER A 264 -19.14 -22.77 18.54
C SER A 264 -19.61 -21.34 18.20
N LYS A 265 -19.97 -20.56 19.22
CA LYS A 265 -20.29 -19.13 19.11
C LYS A 265 -19.07 -18.25 19.32
N GLY A 266 -18.00 -18.79 19.91
CA GLY A 266 -16.80 -18.05 20.28
C GLY A 266 -15.84 -17.88 19.11
N THR A 267 -15.12 -16.76 19.11
CA THR A 267 -13.96 -16.55 18.24
C THR A 267 -12.68 -16.76 19.04
N LEU A 268 -11.74 -17.57 18.52
CA LEU A 268 -10.42 -17.74 19.12
C LEU A 268 -9.59 -16.47 18.87
N VAL A 269 -9.27 -15.74 19.94
CA VAL A 269 -8.61 -14.41 19.86
C VAL A 269 -7.24 -14.37 20.53
N GLY A 270 -6.78 -15.50 21.08
CA GLY A 270 -5.49 -15.55 21.74
C GLY A 270 -5.28 -16.81 22.57
N GLN A 271 -4.27 -16.73 23.42
CA GLN A 271 -3.82 -17.79 24.30
C GLN A 271 -3.38 -17.22 25.65
N LEU A 272 -3.76 -17.92 26.72
CA LEU A 272 -3.32 -17.69 28.08
C LEU A 272 -2.32 -18.78 28.47
N SER A 273 -1.14 -18.38 28.92
CA SER A 273 -0.14 -19.30 29.47
C SER A 273 -0.02 -19.10 30.97
N VAL A 274 -0.10 -20.18 31.74
CA VAL A 274 0.04 -20.19 33.20
C VAL A 274 1.24 -21.06 33.56
N SER A 275 2.21 -20.50 34.27
CA SER A 275 3.34 -21.23 34.84
C SER A 275 3.21 -21.19 36.36
N TYR A 276 2.85 -22.31 36.98
CA TYR A 276 2.59 -22.40 38.42
C TYR A 276 3.61 -23.32 39.09
N HIS A 277 4.55 -22.74 39.83
CA HIS A 277 5.64 -23.48 40.49
C HIS A 277 5.98 -22.84 41.84
N ASN A 278 6.29 -23.67 42.84
CA ASN A 278 6.66 -23.23 44.19
C ASN A 278 5.63 -22.25 44.82
N GLY A 279 4.34 -22.53 44.62
CA GLY A 279 3.26 -21.67 45.12
C GLY A 279 3.12 -20.30 44.44
N SER A 280 3.83 -20.03 43.33
CA SER A 280 3.73 -18.78 42.57
C SER A 280 3.27 -19.03 41.13
N ALA A 281 2.26 -18.28 40.67
CA ALA A 281 1.71 -18.38 39.33
C ALA A 281 2.07 -17.15 38.47
N MET A 282 2.72 -17.38 37.34
CA MET A 282 2.94 -16.37 36.30
C MET A 282 1.92 -16.59 35.17
N VAL A 283 1.14 -15.56 34.86
CA VAL A 283 0.08 -15.61 33.84
C VAL A 283 0.43 -14.65 32.70
N THR A 284 0.47 -15.15 31.47
CA THR A 284 0.81 -14.38 30.27
C THR A 284 -0.32 -14.46 29.26
N TYR A 285 -0.78 -13.31 28.77
CA TYR A 285 -1.80 -13.20 27.73
C TYR A 285 -1.11 -12.91 26.39
N GLN A 286 -1.46 -13.67 25.36
CA GLN A 286 -0.96 -13.49 24.00
C GLN A 286 -2.15 -13.45 23.05
N MET A 287 -2.50 -12.25 22.58
CA MET A 287 -3.56 -12.08 21.57
C MET A 287 -3.05 -12.49 20.20
N SER A 288 -3.92 -13.07 19.38
CA SER A 288 -3.61 -13.49 18.04
C SER A 288 -4.84 -13.47 17.13
N GLY A 289 -4.61 -13.36 15.83
CA GLY A 289 -5.66 -13.31 14.83
C GLY A 289 -6.20 -11.91 14.56
N ASN A 290 -7.01 -11.82 13.51
CA ASN A 290 -7.62 -10.58 13.06
C ASN A 290 -9.13 -10.76 12.95
N ASN A 291 -9.86 -9.69 13.21
CA ASN A 291 -11.30 -9.64 12.98
C ASN A 291 -11.58 -9.84 11.49
N SER A 292 -12.44 -10.80 11.14
CA SER A 292 -12.69 -11.18 9.74
C SER A 292 -13.46 -10.12 8.94
N GLN A 293 -14.14 -9.20 9.63
CA GLN A 293 -14.88 -8.10 9.02
C GLN A 293 -14.00 -6.86 8.84
N THR A 294 -13.15 -6.52 9.82
CA THR A 294 -12.34 -5.29 9.79
C THR A 294 -10.89 -5.50 9.37
N GLY A 295 -10.39 -6.74 9.37
CA GLY A 295 -8.99 -7.07 9.08
C GLY A 295 -8.01 -6.68 10.20
N MET A 296 -8.48 -6.04 11.28
CA MET A 296 -7.64 -5.53 12.37
C MET A 296 -7.28 -6.62 13.39
N PRO A 297 -6.08 -6.57 14.00
CA PRO A 297 -5.68 -7.54 15.02
C PRO A 297 -6.48 -7.40 16.32
N TYR A 298 -6.70 -8.50 17.02
CA TYR A 298 -7.26 -8.45 18.39
C TYR A 298 -6.23 -7.88 19.37
N VAL A 299 -6.69 -6.98 20.24
CA VAL A 299 -5.89 -6.35 21.29
C VAL A 299 -6.60 -6.46 22.64
N LEU A 300 -5.84 -6.41 23.74
CA LEU A 300 -6.41 -6.35 25.09
C LEU A 300 -6.71 -4.90 25.44
N ASP A 301 -7.92 -4.65 25.91
CA ASP A 301 -8.36 -3.35 26.44
C ASP A 301 -8.32 -3.36 27.98
N GLU A 302 -8.98 -4.36 28.59
CA GLU A 302 -9.03 -4.57 30.04
C GLU A 302 -8.84 -6.05 30.39
N ILE A 303 -8.18 -6.35 31.52
CA ILE A 303 -7.91 -7.71 32.00
C ILE A 303 -8.37 -7.86 33.45
N HIS A 304 -9.16 -8.90 33.72
CA HIS A 304 -9.54 -9.33 35.08
C HIS A 304 -8.98 -10.74 35.35
N LEU A 305 -8.28 -10.92 36.46
CA LEU A 305 -7.70 -12.21 36.86
C LEU A 305 -7.96 -12.47 38.34
N TYR A 306 -8.38 -13.70 38.65
CA TYR A 306 -8.40 -14.24 40.02
C TYR A 306 -7.57 -15.52 40.05
N VAL A 307 -6.67 -15.60 41.04
CA VAL A 307 -5.91 -16.80 41.38
C VAL A 307 -6.02 -16.97 42.89
N GLY A 308 -6.57 -18.10 43.35
CA GLY A 308 -6.79 -18.33 44.77
C GLY A 308 -7.11 -19.79 45.07
N SER A 309 -7.27 -20.08 46.36
CA SER A 309 -7.61 -21.41 46.87
C SER A 309 -9.12 -21.70 46.87
N GLU A 310 -9.95 -20.68 46.65
CA GLU A 310 -11.39 -20.83 46.48
C GLU A 310 -11.75 -20.87 44.99
N VAL A 311 -12.93 -21.40 44.66
CA VAL A 311 -13.38 -21.54 43.26
C VAL A 311 -13.64 -20.19 42.58
N PHE A 312 -14.03 -19.18 43.36
CA PHE A 312 -14.35 -17.82 42.92
C PHE A 312 -13.86 -16.79 43.95
N PRO A 313 -13.54 -15.55 43.54
CA PRO A 313 -13.32 -14.45 44.47
C PRO A 313 -14.59 -14.11 45.26
N ARG A 314 -14.43 -13.37 46.35
CA ARG A 314 -15.54 -12.85 47.16
C ARG A 314 -15.69 -11.34 46.98
N ASN A 315 -16.93 -10.85 46.96
CA ASN A 315 -17.25 -9.42 46.98
C ASN A 315 -17.07 -8.82 48.39
N LYS A 316 -17.34 -7.51 48.54
CA LYS A 316 -17.25 -6.81 49.84
C LYS A 316 -18.18 -7.34 50.93
N GLN A 317 -19.23 -8.06 50.56
CA GLN A 317 -20.20 -8.69 51.45
C GLN A 317 -19.82 -10.12 51.84
N GLY A 318 -18.78 -10.69 51.20
CA GLY A 318 -18.30 -12.06 51.44
C GLY A 318 -18.90 -13.11 50.51
N ASP A 319 -19.77 -12.73 49.57
CA ASP A 319 -20.40 -13.65 48.62
C ASP A 319 -19.51 -13.91 47.41
N PHE A 320 -19.62 -15.10 46.80
CA PHE A 320 -18.85 -15.40 45.59
C PHE A 320 -19.26 -14.52 44.40
N THR A 321 -18.26 -14.09 43.63
CA THR A 321 -18.41 -13.26 42.44
C THR A 321 -17.49 -13.75 41.32
N ILE A 322 -17.83 -13.38 40.09
CA ILE A 322 -17.05 -13.64 38.87
C ILE A 322 -16.48 -12.35 38.27
N ALA A 323 -16.57 -11.25 39.03
CA ALA A 323 -16.00 -9.95 38.70
C ALA A 323 -14.97 -9.57 39.77
N PRO A 324 -13.71 -10.03 39.67
CA PRO A 324 -12.69 -9.81 40.70
C PRO A 324 -12.28 -8.33 40.86
N GLY A 325 -12.61 -7.47 39.91
CA GLY A 325 -12.32 -6.03 39.94
C GLY A 325 -13.39 -5.15 40.60
N GLN A 326 -14.48 -5.72 41.13
CA GLN A 326 -15.62 -4.97 41.71
C GLN A 326 -15.75 -5.13 43.23
#